data_AF-A0A953X6H0-F1
#
_entry.id   AF-A0A953X6H0-F1
#
_cell.length_a   1.000
_cell.length_b   1.000
_cell.length_c   1.000
_cell.angle_alpha   90.00
_cell.angle_beta   90.00
_cell.angle_gamma   90.00
#
_symmetry.space_group_name_H-M   'P 1'
#
loop_
_entity.id
_entity.type
_entity.pdbx_description
1 polymer ?
#
loop_
_entity_poly.entity_id
_entity_poly.type
_entity_poly.pdbx_seq_one_letter_code
_entity_poly.pdbx_strand_id
1 'polypeptide(L)'
;GIGFQHILPGGADHILFVLALFLASTRVRPLLLQISAFTVAHTATLGLTAAGVIAPAGSVVEPLIALTIAWAAAENLIFKEMQAWRPLLAFGFGLIHGMGFAGAFGALGLPQEIFWPALIGFNVGVEVGQLSVIGMALAVSLPVRGILARAGRKQLYRPLIVLPVSLLIGVAGLWWAVERAFLQG
;
A
#
# COMPACT_ATOMS: atom_id res chain seq x y z
N GLY A 1 1.35 10.90 -15.01
CA GLY A 1 1.31 11.98 -14.00
C GLY A 1 2.06 11.55 -12.76
N ILE A 2 2.53 12.51 -11.95
CA ILE A 2 3.38 12.26 -10.78
C ILE A 2 2.79 11.25 -9.78
N GLY A 3 1.48 11.29 -9.54
CA GLY A 3 0.81 10.37 -8.62
C GLY A 3 0.79 8.92 -9.10
N PHE A 4 0.64 8.69 -10.40
CA PHE A 4 0.75 7.32 -10.94
C PHE A 4 2.18 6.80 -10.81
N GLN A 5 3.17 7.63 -11.15
CA GLN A 5 4.60 7.28 -11.07
C GLN A 5 5.05 7.03 -9.63
N HIS A 6 4.45 7.72 -8.67
CA HIS A 6 4.62 7.50 -7.25
C HIS A 6 4.21 6.09 -6.81
N ILE A 7 3.29 5.43 -7.53
CA ILE A 7 2.92 4.03 -7.27
C ILE A 7 3.68 3.09 -8.21
N LEU A 8 3.58 3.30 -9.51
CA LEU A 8 4.21 2.47 -10.54
C LEU A 8 5.03 3.33 -11.51
N PRO A 9 6.35 3.09 -11.67
CA PRO A 9 7.14 2.01 -11.05
C PRO A 9 7.81 2.39 -9.71
N GLY A 10 7.69 3.63 -9.23
CA GLY A 10 8.51 4.16 -8.14
C GLY A 10 8.07 3.82 -6.71
N GLY A 11 6.87 3.28 -6.53
CA GLY A 11 6.22 3.13 -5.21
C GLY A 11 6.29 1.74 -4.63
N ALA A 12 7.49 1.18 -4.41
CA ALA A 12 7.64 -0.18 -3.90
C ALA A 12 6.83 -0.44 -2.62
N ASP A 13 6.81 0.52 -1.68
CA ASP A 13 6.02 0.45 -0.45
C ASP A 13 4.53 0.25 -0.72
N HIS A 14 3.97 1.05 -1.63
CA HIS A 14 2.57 0.97 -2.03
C HIS A 14 2.26 -0.33 -2.78
N ILE A 15 3.16 -0.76 -3.67
CA ILE A 15 3.00 -2.02 -4.43
C ILE A 15 2.92 -3.20 -3.45
N LEU A 16 3.89 -3.32 -2.54
CA LEU A 16 3.91 -4.42 -1.57
C LEU A 16 2.71 -4.37 -0.63
N PHE A 17 2.32 -3.17 -0.18
CA PHE A 17 1.14 -3.00 0.66
C PHE A 17 -0.15 -3.44 -0.05
N VAL A 18 -0.40 -2.97 -1.28
CA VAL A 18 -1.58 -3.34 -2.08
C VAL A 18 -1.59 -4.83 -2.38
N LEU A 19 -0.43 -5.44 -2.69
CA LEU A 19 -0.31 -6.89 -2.86
C LEU A 19 -0.65 -7.64 -1.58
N ALA A 20 -0.20 -7.17 -0.41
CA ALA A 20 -0.57 -7.78 0.87
C ALA A 20 -2.09 -7.70 1.13
N LEU A 21 -2.74 -6.57 0.81
CA LEU A 21 -4.21 -6.45 0.90
C LEU A 21 -4.91 -7.43 -0.06
N PHE A 22 -4.43 -7.51 -1.30
CA PHE A 22 -4.95 -8.40 -2.33
C PHE A 22 -4.91 -9.88 -1.93
N LEU A 23 -3.79 -10.33 -1.35
CA LEU A 23 -3.58 -11.73 -0.96
C LEU A 23 -4.54 -12.20 0.13
N ALA A 24 -5.06 -11.29 0.95
CA ALA A 24 -6.00 -11.60 2.03
C ALA A 24 -7.44 -11.87 1.54
N SER A 25 -7.85 -11.24 0.44
CA SER A 25 -9.17 -11.39 -0.13
C SER A 25 -9.18 -10.87 -1.55
N THR A 26 -9.58 -11.72 -2.51
CA THR A 26 -9.76 -11.31 -3.91
C THR A 26 -11.16 -10.78 -4.21
N ARG A 27 -11.99 -10.56 -3.18
CA ARG A 27 -13.31 -9.95 -3.38
C ARG A 27 -13.14 -8.47 -3.68
N VAL A 28 -13.71 -8.03 -4.81
CA VAL A 28 -13.57 -6.66 -5.32
C VAL A 28 -14.04 -5.62 -4.30
N ARG A 29 -15.25 -5.78 -3.74
CA ARG A 29 -15.82 -4.79 -2.81
C ARG A 29 -14.94 -4.55 -1.56
N PRO A 30 -14.51 -5.58 -0.80
CA PRO A 30 -13.58 -5.38 0.31
C PRO A 30 -12.23 -4.78 -0.07
N LEU A 31 -11.69 -5.08 -1.25
CA LEU A 31 -10.43 -4.50 -1.71
C LEU A 31 -10.57 -3.01 -2.00
N LEU A 32 -11.61 -2.64 -2.77
CA LEU A 32 -11.89 -1.24 -3.06
C LEU A 32 -12.11 -0.43 -1.78
N LEU A 33 -12.85 -0.97 -0.81
CA LEU A 33 -13.06 -0.29 0.48
C LEU A 33 -11.75 -0.02 1.23
N GLN A 34 -10.83 -1.00 1.31
CA GLN A 34 -9.54 -0.82 1.98
C GLN A 34 -8.66 0.19 1.26
N ILE A 35 -8.66 0.16 -0.08
CA ILE A 35 -7.83 1.04 -0.90
C ILE A 35 -8.35 2.46 -0.83
N SER A 36 -9.65 2.69 -1.03
CA SER A 36 -10.21 4.03 -0.89
C SER A 36 -10.04 4.58 0.53
N ALA A 37 -10.20 3.74 1.57
CA ALA A 37 -9.94 4.18 2.95
C ALA A 37 -8.48 4.59 3.16
N PHE A 38 -7.53 3.80 2.64
CA PHE A 38 -6.11 4.15 2.63
C PHE A 38 -5.86 5.46 1.87
N THR A 39 -6.38 5.61 0.65
CA THR A 39 -6.14 6.78 -0.21
C THR A 39 -6.70 8.05 0.42
N VAL A 40 -7.88 7.99 1.05
CA VAL A 40 -8.46 9.15 1.77
C VAL A 40 -7.56 9.57 2.94
N ALA A 41 -7.13 8.63 3.78
CA ALA A 41 -6.24 8.91 4.90
C ALA A 41 -4.87 9.43 4.46
N HIS A 42 -4.31 8.81 3.43
CA HIS A 42 -3.07 9.21 2.78
C HIS A 42 -3.15 10.63 2.24
N THR A 43 -4.22 10.94 1.51
CA THR A 43 -4.47 12.28 0.95
C THR A 43 -4.49 13.34 2.05
N ALA A 44 -5.17 13.06 3.17
CA ALA A 44 -5.28 14.00 4.28
C ALA A 44 -3.92 14.33 4.89
N THR A 45 -3.12 13.32 5.22
CA THR A 45 -1.82 13.51 5.87
C THR A 45 -0.74 14.02 4.91
N LEU A 46 -0.79 13.62 3.64
CA LEU A 46 0.02 14.21 2.57
C LEU A 46 -0.25 15.71 2.44
N GLY A 47 -1.52 16.10 2.35
CA GLY A 47 -1.92 17.50 2.24
C GLY A 47 -1.49 18.33 3.45
N LEU A 48 -1.74 17.83 4.67
CA LEU A 48 -1.34 18.51 5.90
C LEU A 48 0.18 18.69 5.99
N THR A 49 0.94 17.65 5.64
CA THR A 49 2.40 17.69 5.72
C THR A 49 2.99 18.57 4.61
N ALA A 50 2.49 18.46 3.38
CA ALA A 50 2.95 19.27 2.25
C ALA A 50 2.58 20.75 2.39
N ALA A 51 1.49 21.08 3.09
CA ALA A 51 1.13 22.45 3.46
C ALA A 51 1.93 22.98 4.66
N GLY A 52 2.80 22.17 5.27
CA GLY A 52 3.61 22.55 6.42
C GLY A 52 2.85 22.62 7.75
N VAL A 53 1.62 22.09 7.82
CA VAL A 53 0.81 22.07 9.06
C VAL A 53 1.38 21.09 10.07
N ILE A 54 1.91 19.95 9.58
CA ILE A 54 2.64 18.97 10.37
C ILE A 54 3.97 18.68 9.68
N ALA A 55 5.02 18.38 10.46
CA ALA A 55 6.36 18.11 9.95
C ALA A 55 6.99 16.93 10.72
N PRO A 56 6.50 15.70 10.50
CA PRO A 56 7.03 14.54 11.19
C PRO A 56 8.44 14.20 10.69
N ALA A 57 9.28 13.66 11.57
CA ALA A 57 10.63 13.24 11.21
C ALA A 57 10.59 12.02 10.29
N GLY A 58 11.27 12.09 9.13
CA GLY A 58 11.39 10.96 8.19
C GLY A 58 11.96 9.71 8.84
N SER A 59 12.94 9.88 9.74
CA SER A 59 13.53 8.79 10.55
C SER A 59 12.53 8.03 11.43
N VAL A 60 11.34 8.60 11.68
CA VAL A 60 10.24 7.93 12.40
C VAL A 60 9.20 7.42 11.42
N VAL A 61 8.82 8.21 10.43
CA VAL A 61 7.75 7.86 9.48
C VAL A 61 8.15 6.72 8.57
N GLU A 62 9.37 6.73 8.02
CA GLU A 62 9.80 5.75 7.03
C GLU A 62 9.89 4.32 7.58
N PRO A 63 10.42 4.06 8.80
CA PRO A 63 10.32 2.75 9.44
C PRO A 63 8.88 2.34 9.72
N LEU A 64 8.02 3.28 10.14
CA LEU A 64 6.61 2.98 10.40
C LEU A 64 5.89 2.55 9.13
N ILE A 65 6.14 3.21 7.99
CA ILE A 65 5.63 2.80 6.67
C ILE A 65 6.02 1.34 6.41
N ALA A 66 7.30 0.98 6.57
CA ALA A 66 7.76 -0.38 6.36
C ALA A 66 7.11 -1.40 7.33
N LEU A 67 6.89 -1.03 8.59
CA LEU A 67 6.19 -1.85 9.57
C LEU A 67 4.72 -2.09 9.21
N THR A 68 4.03 -1.11 8.60
CA THR A 68 2.64 -1.35 8.12
C THR A 68 2.58 -2.41 7.03
N ILE A 69 3.60 -2.50 6.16
CA ILE A 69 3.72 -3.52 5.11
C ILE A 69 3.92 -4.89 5.75
N ALA A 70 4.85 -4.97 6.71
CA ALA A 70 5.11 -6.18 7.47
C ALA A 70 3.86 -6.67 8.19
N TRP A 71 3.10 -5.76 8.81
CA TRP A 71 1.84 -6.08 9.49
C TRP A 71 0.77 -6.60 8.54
N ALA A 72 0.54 -5.92 7.41
CA ALA A 72 -0.46 -6.33 6.43
C ALA A 72 -0.17 -7.74 5.88
N ALA A 73 1.12 -8.06 5.69
CA ALA A 73 1.58 -9.39 5.32
C ALA A 73 1.42 -10.42 6.45
N ALA A 74 1.74 -10.06 7.70
CA ALA A 74 1.58 -10.93 8.86
C ALA A 74 0.13 -11.35 9.08
N GLU A 75 -0.85 -10.45 8.87
CA GLU A 75 -2.27 -10.80 8.95
C GLU A 75 -2.65 -11.94 7.99
N ASN A 76 -2.03 -12.02 6.80
CA ASN A 76 -2.30 -13.09 5.84
C ASN A 76 -1.73 -14.46 6.29
N LEU A 77 -0.68 -14.44 7.11
CA LEU A 77 -0.06 -15.63 7.68
C LEU A 77 -0.90 -16.16 8.85
N ILE A 78 -1.33 -15.24 9.72
CA ILE A 78 -2.07 -15.53 10.97
C ILE A 78 -3.52 -15.91 10.66
N PHE A 79 -4.21 -15.12 9.83
CA PHE A 79 -5.62 -15.30 9.55
C PHE A 79 -5.84 -15.98 8.19
N LYS A 80 -6.79 -16.90 8.15
CA LYS A 80 -7.19 -17.57 6.91
C LYS A 80 -8.13 -16.72 6.06
N GLU A 81 -8.97 -15.92 6.73
CA GLU A 81 -10.00 -15.07 6.11
C GLU A 81 -9.75 -13.60 6.47
N MET A 82 -10.25 -12.69 5.63
CA MET A 82 -10.17 -11.26 5.87
C MET A 82 -10.97 -10.86 7.10
N GLN A 83 -10.33 -10.11 8.00
CA GLN A 83 -10.94 -9.65 9.24
C GLN A 83 -11.71 -8.33 9.02
N ALA A 84 -12.77 -8.11 9.80
CA ALA A 84 -13.67 -6.96 9.63
C ALA A 84 -13.01 -5.60 9.94
N TRP A 85 -11.96 -5.58 10.76
CA TRP A 85 -11.22 -4.36 11.14
C TRP A 85 -10.20 -3.90 10.09
N ARG A 86 -9.91 -4.71 9.07
CA ARG A 86 -8.83 -4.38 8.11
C ARG A 86 -9.03 -3.06 7.34
N PRO A 87 -10.26 -2.63 6.98
CA PRO A 87 -10.46 -1.28 6.43
C PRO A 87 -10.03 -0.17 7.38
N LEU A 88 -10.24 -0.34 8.69
CA LEU A 88 -9.79 0.62 9.71
C LEU A 88 -8.25 0.64 9.83
N LEU A 89 -7.61 -0.53 9.77
CA LEU A 89 -6.14 -0.61 9.71
C LEU A 89 -5.59 0.05 8.44
N ALA A 90 -6.20 -0.22 7.28
CA ALA A 90 -5.80 0.40 6.01
C ALA A 90 -5.91 1.93 6.05
N PHE A 91 -6.97 2.46 6.68
CA PHE A 91 -7.08 3.90 6.95
C PHE A 91 -5.92 4.40 7.82
N GLY A 92 -5.64 3.73 8.95
CA GLY A 92 -4.53 4.10 9.84
C GLY A 92 -3.16 4.06 9.15
N PHE A 93 -2.93 3.06 8.30
CA PHE A 93 -1.71 2.94 7.51
C PHE A 93 -1.61 4.03 6.44
N GLY A 94 -2.73 4.40 5.83
CA GLY A 94 -2.80 5.54 4.90
C GLY A 94 -2.33 6.84 5.55
N LEU A 95 -2.73 7.10 6.80
CA LEU A 95 -2.25 8.28 7.56
C LEU A 95 -0.72 8.29 7.69
N ILE A 96 -0.10 7.13 7.90
CA ILE A 96 1.35 7.01 8.05
C ILE A 96 2.04 7.21 6.69
N HIS A 97 1.54 6.57 5.63
CA HIS A 97 2.14 6.64 4.30
C HIS A 97 2.09 8.05 3.70
N GLY A 98 1.00 8.79 3.91
CA GLY A 98 0.85 10.15 3.38
C GLY A 98 1.92 11.12 3.90
N MET A 99 2.43 10.89 5.11
CA MET A 99 3.52 11.69 5.67
C MET A 99 4.87 11.45 4.98
N GLY A 100 5.13 10.25 4.45
CA GLY A 100 6.44 9.87 3.90
C GLY A 100 6.79 10.54 2.58
N PHE A 101 5.81 10.81 1.72
CA PHE A 101 6.06 11.46 0.42
C PHE A 101 5.90 12.99 0.44
N ALA A 102 5.42 13.53 1.56
CA ALA A 102 5.04 14.94 1.63
C ALA A 102 6.21 15.92 1.48
N GLY A 103 7.41 15.55 1.94
CA GLY A 103 8.61 16.36 1.73
C GLY A 103 8.94 16.53 0.24
N ALA A 104 8.88 15.44 -0.53
CA ALA A 104 9.10 15.47 -1.98
C ALA A 104 8.00 16.25 -2.73
N PHE A 105 6.74 16.13 -2.30
CA PHE A 105 5.64 16.89 -2.89
C PHE A 105 5.73 18.39 -2.56
N GLY A 106 6.01 18.75 -1.30
CA GLY A 106 6.19 20.14 -0.88
C GLY A 106 7.40 20.81 -1.55
N ALA A 107 8.47 20.07 -1.80
CA ALA A 107 9.66 20.54 -2.53
C ALA A 107 9.38 20.95 -3.99
N LEU A 108 8.23 20.61 -4.55
CA LEU A 108 7.80 21.12 -5.86
C LEU A 108 7.58 22.64 -5.88
N GLY A 109 7.45 23.28 -4.71
CA GLY A 109 7.36 24.74 -4.59
C GLY A 109 6.17 25.34 -5.34
N LEU A 110 5.05 24.60 -5.39
CA LEU A 110 3.88 24.98 -6.17
C LEU A 110 3.23 26.27 -5.62
N PRO A 111 2.88 27.25 -6.47
CA PRO A 111 2.01 28.34 -6.08
C PRO A 111 0.71 27.86 -5.44
N GLN A 112 0.19 28.61 -4.46
CA GLN A 112 -1.01 28.22 -3.72
C GLN A 112 -2.23 27.94 -4.62
N GLU A 113 -2.36 28.67 -5.73
CA GLU A 113 -3.44 28.51 -6.70
C GLU A 113 -3.46 27.12 -7.37
N ILE A 114 -2.28 26.52 -7.58
CA ILE A 114 -2.16 25.22 -8.24
C ILE A 114 -1.90 24.07 -7.26
N PHE A 115 -1.59 24.36 -5.99
CA PHE A 115 -1.30 23.37 -4.96
C PHE A 115 -2.45 22.37 -4.79
N TRP A 116 -3.68 22.86 -4.55
CA TRP A 116 -4.85 22.00 -4.32
C TRP A 116 -5.25 21.20 -5.58
N PRO A 117 -5.33 21.79 -6.78
CA PRO A 117 -5.52 21.03 -8.01
C PRO A 117 -4.44 19.97 -8.24
N ALA A 118 -3.17 20.28 -7.98
CA ALA A 118 -2.07 19.34 -8.13
C ALA A 118 -2.17 18.18 -7.12
N LEU A 119 -2.55 18.47 -5.87
CA LEU A 119 -2.76 17.46 -4.83
C LEU A 119 -3.91 16.51 -5.21
N ILE A 120 -5.03 17.04 -5.71
CA ILE A 120 -6.15 16.21 -6.19
C ILE A 120 -5.69 15.34 -7.38
N GLY A 121 -5.04 15.94 -8.38
CA GLY A 121 -4.53 15.21 -9.55
C GLY A 121 -3.49 14.14 -9.18
N PHE A 122 -2.66 14.40 -8.18
CA PHE A 122 -1.74 13.43 -7.61
C PHE A 122 -2.50 12.24 -7.00
N ASN A 123 -3.50 12.49 -6.15
CA ASN A 123 -4.23 11.40 -5.49
C ASN A 123 -5.09 10.58 -6.46
N VAL A 124 -5.66 11.20 -7.50
CA VAL A 124 -6.29 10.45 -8.62
C VAL A 124 -5.25 9.54 -9.29
N GLY A 125 -4.04 10.05 -9.54
CA GLY A 125 -2.95 9.25 -10.07
C GLY A 125 -2.57 8.07 -9.15
N VAL A 126 -2.54 8.30 -7.83
CA VAL A 126 -2.28 7.26 -6.82
C VAL A 126 -3.35 6.17 -6.87
N GLU A 127 -4.63 6.53 -6.84
CA GLU A 127 -5.73 5.57 -6.89
C GLU A 127 -5.69 4.73 -8.18
N VAL A 128 -5.46 5.37 -9.34
CA VAL A 128 -5.27 4.66 -10.62
C VAL A 128 -4.05 3.73 -10.57
N GLY A 129 -2.95 4.16 -9.96
CA GLY A 129 -1.75 3.33 -9.76
C GLY A 129 -2.05 2.09 -8.93
N GLN A 130 -2.72 2.25 -7.78
CA GLN A 130 -3.11 1.15 -6.90
C GLN A 130 -4.06 0.17 -7.59
N LEU A 131 -5.07 0.67 -8.31
CA LEU A 131 -5.99 -0.15 -9.09
C LEU A 131 -5.27 -0.92 -10.20
N SER A 132 -4.24 -0.34 -10.81
CA SER A 132 -3.40 -1.01 -11.80
C SER A 132 -2.63 -2.18 -11.19
N VAL A 133 -2.07 -2.02 -9.98
CA VAL A 133 -1.42 -3.12 -9.23
C VAL A 133 -2.40 -4.27 -8.97
N ILE A 134 -3.63 -3.96 -8.53
CA ILE A 134 -4.68 -4.99 -8.36
C ILE A 134 -5.00 -5.68 -9.68
N GLY A 135 -5.16 -4.91 -10.77
CA GLY A 135 -5.45 -5.43 -12.10
C GLY A 135 -4.40 -6.44 -12.56
N MET A 136 -3.11 -6.11 -12.38
CA MET A 136 -2.01 -7.02 -12.65
C MET A 136 -2.04 -8.26 -11.74
N ALA A 137 -2.27 -8.08 -10.44
CA ALA A 137 -2.38 -9.20 -9.49
C ALA A 137 -3.56 -10.15 -9.82
N LEU A 138 -4.69 -9.61 -10.28
CA LEU A 138 -5.83 -10.37 -10.78
C LEU A 138 -5.48 -11.12 -12.06
N ALA A 139 -4.85 -10.44 -13.03
CA ALA A 139 -4.44 -11.04 -14.30
C ALA A 139 -3.52 -12.26 -14.10
N VAL A 140 -2.64 -12.22 -13.09
CA VAL A 140 -1.77 -13.35 -12.73
C VAL A 140 -2.51 -14.41 -11.90
N SER A 141 -3.29 -14.01 -10.91
CA SER A 141 -3.90 -14.95 -9.95
C SER A 141 -5.07 -15.75 -10.54
N LEU A 142 -5.86 -15.17 -11.45
CA LEU A 142 -7.05 -15.82 -12.02
C LEU A 142 -6.69 -17.09 -12.83
N PRO A 143 -5.70 -17.08 -13.75
CA PRO A 143 -5.24 -18.29 -14.43
C PRO A 143 -4.76 -19.37 -13.45
N VAL A 144 -3.93 -19.00 -12.46
CA VAL A 144 -3.39 -19.94 -11.45
C VAL A 144 -4.52 -20.60 -10.67
N ARG A 145 -5.48 -19.79 -10.18
CA ARG A 145 -6.67 -20.30 -9.49
C ARG A 145 -7.51 -21.20 -10.40
N GLY A 146 -7.66 -20.84 -11.67
CA GLY A 146 -8.39 -21.62 -12.67
C GLY A 146 -7.75 -22.98 -12.97
N ILE A 147 -6.42 -23.05 -13.04
CA ILE A 147 -5.67 -24.30 -13.22
C ILE A 147 -5.85 -25.20 -11.99
N LEU A 148 -5.61 -24.67 -10.79
CA LEU A 148 -5.79 -25.40 -9.54
C LEU A 148 -7.25 -25.85 -9.36
N ALA A 149 -8.22 -25.04 -9.79
CA ALA A 149 -9.63 -25.37 -9.76
C ALA A 149 -9.98 -26.56 -10.64
N ARG A 150 -9.51 -26.56 -11.90
CA ARG A 150 -9.73 -27.67 -12.85
C ARG A 150 -9.07 -28.97 -12.37
N ALA A 151 -7.96 -28.87 -11.65
CA ALA A 151 -7.27 -30.00 -11.05
C ALA A 151 -7.86 -30.48 -9.72
N GLY A 152 -8.96 -29.89 -9.21
CA GLY A 152 -9.53 -30.25 -7.91
C GLY A 152 -8.66 -29.86 -6.70
N ARG A 153 -7.74 -28.90 -6.88
CA ARG A 153 -6.69 -28.51 -5.91
C ARG A 153 -6.79 -27.04 -5.47
N LYS A 154 -8.00 -26.47 -5.43
CA LYS A 154 -8.23 -25.06 -5.03
C LYS A 154 -7.61 -24.72 -3.68
N GLN A 155 -7.60 -25.68 -2.75
CA GLN A 155 -7.02 -25.56 -1.41
C GLN A 155 -5.51 -25.31 -1.41
N LEU A 156 -4.80 -25.62 -2.49
CA LEU A 156 -3.35 -25.41 -2.59
C LEU A 156 -2.97 -23.96 -2.89
N TYR A 157 -3.90 -23.12 -3.35
CA TYR A 157 -3.59 -21.72 -3.66
C TYR A 157 -3.05 -20.95 -2.44
N ARG A 158 -3.62 -21.18 -1.25
CA ARG A 158 -3.16 -20.52 -0.03
C ARG A 158 -1.72 -20.94 0.35
N PRO A 159 -1.41 -22.23 0.56
CA PRO A 159 -0.07 -22.64 0.96
C PRO A 159 0.99 -22.43 -0.12
N LEU A 160 0.64 -22.48 -1.41
CA LEU A 160 1.61 -22.33 -2.50
C LEU A 160 1.85 -20.88 -2.94
N ILE A 161 0.86 -19.99 -2.77
CA ILE A 161 0.95 -18.61 -3.26
C ILE A 161 0.81 -17.61 -2.11
N VAL A 162 -0.31 -17.65 -1.38
CA VAL A 162 -0.61 -16.61 -0.37
C VAL A 162 0.43 -16.59 0.75
N LEU A 163 0.76 -17.74 1.33
CA LEU A 163 1.71 -17.84 2.43
C LEU A 163 3.13 -17.43 2.03
N PRO A 164 3.77 -18.03 1.00
CA PRO A 164 5.14 -17.68 0.65
C PRO A 164 5.26 -16.23 0.17
N VAL A 165 4.32 -15.73 -0.63
CA VAL A 165 4.37 -14.32 -1.09
C VAL A 165 4.17 -13.37 0.08
N SER A 166 3.23 -13.65 0.99
CA SER A 166 3.07 -12.81 2.20
C SER A 166 4.30 -12.88 3.09
N LEU A 167 4.94 -14.04 3.24
CA LEU A 167 6.18 -14.17 4.00
C LEU A 167 7.30 -13.31 3.40
N LEU A 168 7.48 -13.35 2.07
CA LEU A 168 8.48 -12.53 1.38
C LEU A 168 8.20 -11.03 1.56
N ILE A 169 6.94 -10.60 1.42
CA ILE A 169 6.53 -9.21 1.68
C ILE A 169 6.81 -8.83 3.13
N GLY A 170 6.48 -9.70 4.08
CA GLY A 170 6.68 -9.47 5.51
C GLY A 170 8.16 -9.31 5.86
N VAL A 171 9.02 -10.20 5.34
CA VAL A 171 10.48 -10.13 5.52
C VAL A 171 11.03 -8.86 4.89
N ALA A 172 10.61 -8.49 3.69
CA ALA A 172 11.02 -7.24 3.04
C ALA A 172 10.62 -6.01 3.87
N GLY A 173 9.39 -5.97 4.38
CA GLY A 173 8.92 -4.89 5.24
C GLY A 173 9.68 -4.79 6.57
N LEU A 174 9.98 -5.92 7.22
CA LEU A 174 10.80 -5.94 8.44
C LEU A 174 12.24 -5.49 8.18
N TRP A 175 12.83 -5.95 7.07
CA TRP A 175 14.16 -5.53 6.67
C TRP A 175 14.22 -4.02 6.43
N TRP A 176 13.29 -3.47 5.64
CA TRP A 176 13.20 -2.03 5.38
C TRP A 176 12.94 -1.22 6.65
N ALA A 177 12.17 -1.74 7.61
CA ALA A 177 11.97 -1.07 8.88
C ALA A 177 13.28 -0.92 9.65
N VAL A 178 14.11 -1.97 9.70
CA VAL A 178 15.43 -1.93 10.33
C VAL A 178 16.37 -1.00 9.57
N GLU A 179 16.40 -1.11 8.24
CA GLU A 179 17.24 -0.29 7.38
C GLU A 179 16.96 1.21 7.57
N ARG A 180 15.69 1.61 7.48
CA ARG A 180 15.27 3.02 7.61
C ARG A 180 15.41 3.55 9.04
N ALA A 181 15.36 2.68 10.05
CA ALA A 181 15.47 3.09 11.45
C ALA A 181 16.92 3.27 11.92
N PHE A 182 17.86 2.49 11.39
CA PHE A 182 19.20 2.38 11.96
C PHE A 182 20.35 2.49 10.94
N LEU A 183 20.10 2.26 9.66
CA LEU A 183 21.15 2.17 8.63
C LEU A 183 21.17 3.36 7.67
N GLN A 184 20.07 4.12 7.58
CA GLN A 184 20.00 5.36 6.83
C GLN A 184 20.40 6.53 7.76
N GLY A 185 21.71 6.78 7.83
CA GLY A 185 22.31 7.95 8.46
C GLY A 185 22.65 9.04 7.45
#